data_AF-A0A645B6M7-F1
#
_entry.id   AF-A0A645B6M7-F1
#
_cell.length_a   1.000
_cell.length_b   1.000
_cell.length_c   1.000
_cell.angle_alpha   90.00
_cell.angle_beta   90.00
_cell.angle_gamma   90.00
#
_symmetry.space_group_name_H-M   'P 1'
#
loop_
_entity.id
_entity.type
_entity.pdbx_description
1 polymer ?
#
loop_
_entity_poly.entity_id
_entity_poly.type
_entity_poly.pdbx_seq_one_letter_code
_entity_poly.pdbx_strand_id
1 'polypeptide(L)'
;MTAVIDGTGKLRINGIFSFNIAFQCKRYQGIVSAGDISDFRGSLTTNIEKGVFITTGSFSNSAIEEASSPGKQQIDLIDGEEFITKLAEFGIGVKEVKNYEVNEDFFQSFEVQRQAISYLFRGSPQKVYLHNINKQQR
;
A
#
# COMPACT_ATOMS: atom_id res chain seq x y z
N MET A 1 -17.96 15.70 19.92
CA MET A 1 -17.69 14.26 19.69
C MET A 1 -17.20 14.16 18.25
N THR A 2 -15.89 14.29 18.03
CA THR A 2 -15.28 14.25 16.70
C THR A 2 -15.38 12.82 16.20
N ALA A 3 -16.01 12.58 15.05
CA ALA A 3 -16.10 11.23 14.51
C ALA A 3 -14.68 10.75 14.13
N VAL A 4 -14.21 9.68 14.78
CA VAL A 4 -12.91 9.01 14.54
C VAL A 4 -13.07 7.86 13.53
N ILE A 5 -14.27 7.68 12.95
CA ILE A 5 -14.52 6.67 11.92
C ILE A 5 -14.79 7.39 10.62
N ASP A 6 -13.95 7.15 9.62
CA ASP A 6 -14.11 7.72 8.29
C ASP A 6 -15.05 6.88 7.41
N GLY A 7 -15.20 5.60 7.74
CA GLY A 7 -16.16 4.75 7.06
C GLY A 7 -16.30 3.35 7.66
N THR A 8 -17.31 2.64 7.18
CA THR A 8 -17.59 1.25 7.53
C THR A 8 -17.83 0.41 6.28
N GLY A 9 -17.69 -0.90 6.40
CA GLY A 9 -17.88 -1.83 5.30
C GLY A 9 -18.23 -3.24 5.78
N LYS A 10 -18.47 -4.15 4.83
CA LYS A 10 -18.64 -5.58 5.09
C LYS A 10 -17.64 -6.38 4.27
N LEU A 11 -16.69 -7.02 4.93
CA LEU A 11 -15.77 -7.96 4.29
C LEU A 11 -16.48 -9.30 4.14
N ARG A 12 -16.55 -9.83 2.90
CA ARG A 12 -17.09 -11.17 2.62
C ARG A 12 -16.00 -12.11 2.16
N ILE A 13 -15.82 -13.22 2.88
CA ILE A 13 -14.87 -14.27 2.52
C ILE A 13 -15.64 -15.43 1.90
N ASN A 14 -15.34 -15.72 0.62
CA ASN A 14 -15.91 -16.81 -0.17
C ASN A 14 -17.44 -16.87 -0.18
N GLY A 15 -18.12 -15.76 0.13
CA GLY A 15 -19.59 -15.69 0.23
C GLY A 15 -20.21 -16.35 1.47
N ILE A 16 -19.40 -16.95 2.35
CA ILE A 16 -19.88 -17.72 3.51
C ILE A 16 -19.80 -16.89 4.79
N PHE A 17 -18.71 -16.15 4.95
CA PHE A 17 -18.46 -15.34 6.15
C PHE A 17 -18.55 -13.85 5.82
N SER A 18 -19.19 -13.08 6.69
CA SER A 18 -19.27 -11.61 6.61
C SER A 18 -18.79 -11.01 7.92
N PHE A 19 -17.94 -9.99 7.83
CA PHE A 19 -17.43 -9.22 8.98
C PHE A 19 -17.71 -7.74 8.73
N ASN A 20 -18.28 -7.03 9.70
CA ASN A 20 -18.34 -5.59 9.65
C ASN A 20 -16.97 -5.02 10.01
N ILE A 21 -16.53 -4.10 9.16
CA ILE A 21 -15.25 -3.41 9.32
C ILE A 21 -15.52 -1.93 9.51
N ALA A 22 -14.69 -1.27 10.32
CA ALA A 22 -14.61 0.18 10.38
C ALA A 22 -13.19 0.61 10.04
N PHE A 23 -13.04 1.77 9.41
CA PHE A 23 -11.74 2.31 9.09
C PHE A 23 -11.62 3.80 9.37
N GLN A 24 -10.39 4.19 9.71
CA GLN A 24 -9.95 5.57 9.81
C GLN A 24 -8.73 5.75 8.91
N CYS A 25 -8.75 6.81 8.12
CA CYS A 25 -7.70 7.24 7.22
C CYS A 25 -7.14 8.59 7.71
N LYS A 26 -5.88 8.63 8.13
CA LYS A 26 -5.19 9.89 8.43
C LYS A 26 -4.32 10.30 7.24
N ARG A 27 -4.73 11.36 6.54
CA ARG A 27 -3.92 12.01 5.49
C ARG A 27 -2.91 12.95 6.15
N TYR A 28 -1.75 12.47 6.59
CA TYR A 28 -0.83 13.32 7.37
C TYR A 28 0.68 13.04 7.23
N GLN A 29 1.43 14.08 7.63
CA GLN A 29 2.86 14.41 7.46
C GLN A 29 3.80 13.93 8.60
N GLY A 30 3.37 12.98 9.44
CA GLY A 30 4.11 12.60 10.65
C GLY A 30 3.81 11.19 11.14
N ILE A 31 4.27 10.89 12.37
CA ILE A 31 4.14 9.57 13.00
C ILE A 31 2.82 9.48 13.78
N VAL A 32 2.03 8.44 13.50
CA VAL A 32 0.78 8.12 14.23
C VAL A 32 1.13 7.61 15.63
N SER A 33 0.42 8.13 16.64
CA SER A 33 0.67 7.84 18.05
C SER A 33 -0.23 6.73 18.62
N ALA A 34 0.13 6.19 19.78
CA ALA A 34 -0.74 5.28 20.54
C ALA A 34 -2.08 5.92 20.92
N GLY A 35 -2.11 7.24 21.14
CA GLY A 35 -3.35 7.98 21.43
C GLY A 35 -4.33 7.91 20.27
N ASP A 36 -3.86 8.09 19.03
CA ASP A 36 -4.70 7.99 17.83
C ASP A 36 -5.33 6.59 17.69
N ILE A 37 -4.57 5.54 17.99
CA ILE A 37 -5.06 4.15 17.97
C ILE A 37 -6.06 3.90 19.10
N SER A 38 -5.80 4.43 20.30
CA SER A 38 -6.69 4.31 21.45
C SER A 38 -8.03 5.00 21.20
N ASP A 39 -7.99 6.22 20.66
CA ASP A 39 -9.17 7.01 20.30
C ASP A 39 -10.00 6.32 19.21
N PHE A 40 -9.32 5.80 18.17
CA PHE A 40 -10.00 5.02 17.14
C PHE A 40 -10.65 3.77 17.72
N ARG A 41 -9.94 2.99 18.55
CA ARG A 41 -10.52 1.81 19.21
C ARG A 41 -11.74 2.17 20.04
N GLY A 42 -11.65 3.25 20.82
CA GLY A 42 -12.74 3.74 21.68
C GLY A 42 -13.98 4.17 20.89
N SER A 43 -13.81 4.49 19.60
CA SER A 43 -14.92 4.81 18.70
C SER A 43 -15.60 3.60 18.06
N LEU A 44 -14.98 2.41 18.11
CA LEU A 44 -15.55 1.19 17.53
C LEU A 44 -16.79 0.74 18.31
N THR A 45 -17.87 0.46 17.58
CA THR A 45 -19.10 -0.08 18.15
C THR A 45 -19.02 -1.60 18.28
N THR A 46 -19.82 -2.19 19.17
CA THR A 46 -19.80 -3.63 19.47
C THR A 46 -20.11 -4.55 18.28
N ASN A 47 -20.73 -4.02 17.23
CA ASN A 47 -21.04 -4.73 16.00
C ASN A 47 -19.93 -4.64 14.94
N ILE A 48 -18.80 -3.97 15.23
CA ILE A 48 -17.62 -3.99 14.37
C ILE A 48 -16.69 -5.09 14.83
N GLU A 49 -16.45 -6.08 13.98
CA GLU A 49 -15.56 -7.19 14.27
C GLU A 49 -14.09 -6.80 14.05
N LYS A 50 -13.82 -5.84 13.16
CA LYS A 50 -12.45 -5.46 12.81
C LYS A 50 -12.27 -3.96 12.50
N GLY A 51 -11.28 -3.35 13.14
CA GLY A 51 -10.84 -1.98 12.85
C GLY A 51 -9.62 -1.99 11.92
N VAL A 52 -9.57 -1.05 10.97
CA VAL A 52 -8.39 -0.82 10.10
C VAL A 52 -7.99 0.65 10.18
N PHE A 53 -6.74 0.92 10.52
CA PHE A 53 -6.18 2.26 10.57
C PHE A 53 -5.19 2.45 9.42
N ILE A 54 -5.47 3.42 8.55
CA ILE A 54 -4.70 3.69 7.34
C ILE A 54 -4.04 5.06 7.48
N THR A 55 -2.76 5.16 7.18
CA THR A 55 -2.03 6.45 7.14
C THR A 55 -1.11 6.52 5.93
N THR A 56 -0.85 7.73 5.45
CA THR A 56 0.21 7.98 4.45
C THR A 56 1.59 8.20 5.09
N GLY A 57 1.67 8.24 6.42
CA GLY A 57 2.90 8.33 7.20
C GLY A 57 3.34 6.97 7.76
N SER A 58 3.86 6.97 8.99
CA SER A 58 4.30 5.75 9.71
C SER A 58 3.67 5.68 11.10
N PHE A 59 3.73 4.53 11.75
CA PHE A 59 3.28 4.33 13.13
C PHE A 59 4.45 4.36 14.12
N SER A 60 4.24 4.89 15.33
CA SER A 60 5.22 4.71 16.41
C SER A 60 5.19 3.25 16.91
N ASN A 61 6.28 2.78 17.52
CA ASN A 61 6.31 1.46 18.16
C ASN A 61 5.17 1.32 19.19
N SER A 62 4.92 2.37 19.97
CA SER A 62 3.81 2.39 20.94
C SER A 62 2.43 2.31 20.26
N ALA A 63 2.26 2.83 19.05
CA ALA A 63 1.01 2.69 18.30
C ALA A 63 0.81 1.25 17.81
N ILE A 64 1.88 0.59 17.36
CA ILE A 64 1.87 -0.82 16.94
C ILE A 64 1.53 -1.73 18.13
N GLU A 65 2.17 -1.51 19.28
CA GLU A 65 1.88 -2.21 20.53
C GLU A 65 0.45 -1.95 21.02
N GLU A 66 0.00 -0.70 20.97
CA GLU A 66 -1.37 -0.35 21.35
C GLU A 66 -2.37 -1.07 20.43
N ALA A 67 -2.16 -1.11 19.11
CA ALA A 67 -3.04 -1.74 18.13
C ALA A 67 -3.22 -3.25 18.32
N SER A 68 -2.16 -3.93 18.76
CA SER A 68 -2.06 -5.38 18.98
C SER A 68 -2.22 -5.81 20.45
N SER A 69 -2.53 -4.86 21.35
CA SER A 69 -2.63 -5.08 22.79
C SER A 69 -3.56 -6.26 23.17
N PRO A 70 -3.08 -7.25 23.93
CA PRO A 70 -3.89 -8.39 24.37
C PRO A 70 -5.16 -7.98 25.11
N GLY A 71 -6.27 -8.68 24.82
CA GLY A 71 -7.57 -8.43 25.45
C GLY A 71 -8.32 -7.20 24.94
N LYS A 72 -7.71 -6.40 24.05
CA LYS A 72 -8.39 -5.33 23.31
C LYS A 72 -8.77 -5.82 21.92
N GLN A 73 -9.77 -5.16 21.32
CA GLN A 73 -10.08 -5.37 19.90
C GLN A 73 -8.86 -4.99 19.04
N GLN A 74 -8.42 -5.93 18.20
CA GLN A 74 -7.29 -5.73 17.31
C GLN A 74 -7.61 -4.71 16.22
N ILE A 75 -6.63 -3.86 15.93
CA ILE A 75 -6.68 -2.90 14.83
C ILE A 75 -5.56 -3.26 13.85
N ASP A 76 -5.93 -3.50 12.60
CA ASP A 76 -4.95 -3.66 11.52
C ASP A 76 -4.40 -2.27 11.16
N LEU A 77 -3.09 -2.19 10.94
CA LEU A 77 -2.40 -0.97 10.58
C LEU A 77 -1.91 -1.09 9.15
N ILE A 78 -2.16 -0.06 8.33
CA ILE A 78 -1.62 0.08 6.97
C ILE A 78 -0.92 1.43 6.90
N ASP A 79 0.40 1.41 6.77
CA ASP A 79 1.21 2.62 6.66
C ASP A 79 1.35 3.08 5.20
N GLY A 80 2.06 4.19 5.00
CA GLY A 80 2.20 4.78 3.67
C GLY A 80 2.93 3.87 2.68
N GLU A 81 3.94 3.14 3.12
CA GLU A 81 4.72 2.26 2.24
C GLU A 81 3.91 1.04 1.83
N GLU A 82 3.24 0.40 2.79
CA GLU A 82 2.33 -0.71 2.51
C GLU A 82 1.17 -0.25 1.63
N PHE A 83 0.56 0.90 1.92
CA PHE A 83 -0.55 1.44 1.17
C PHE A 83 -0.17 1.69 -0.30
N ILE A 84 0.97 2.33 -0.54
CA ILE A 84 1.47 2.58 -1.91
C ILE A 84 1.75 1.26 -2.63
N THR A 85 2.34 0.29 -1.95
CA THR A 85 2.60 -1.05 -2.50
C THR A 85 1.30 -1.70 -2.95
N LYS A 86 0.25 -1.67 -2.13
CA LYS A 86 -1.06 -2.22 -2.48
C LYS A 86 -1.72 -1.47 -3.64
N LEU A 87 -1.63 -0.14 -3.69
CA LEU A 87 -2.15 0.62 -4.83
C LEU A 87 -1.48 0.21 -6.14
N ALA A 88 -0.16 0.02 -6.12
CA ALA A 88 0.60 -0.45 -7.28
C ALA A 88 0.21 -1.89 -7.66
N GLU A 89 0.12 -2.82 -6.69
CA GLU A 89 -0.29 -4.21 -6.91
C GLU A 89 -1.68 -4.32 -7.54
N PHE A 90 -2.63 -3.48 -7.10
CA PHE A 90 -4.00 -3.49 -7.62
C PHE A 90 -4.22 -2.60 -8.85
N GLY A 91 -3.19 -1.88 -9.32
CA GLY A 91 -3.32 -0.97 -10.46
C GLY A 91 -4.20 0.26 -10.19
N ILE A 92 -4.37 0.66 -8.92
CA ILE A 92 -5.24 1.77 -8.53
C ILE A 92 -4.46 3.08 -8.59
N GLY A 93 -4.93 4.03 -9.41
CA GLY A 93 -4.33 5.37 -9.50
C GLY A 93 -2.91 5.39 -10.12
N VAL A 94 -2.43 4.25 -10.62
CA VAL A 94 -1.15 4.09 -11.29
C VAL A 94 -1.35 3.84 -12.79
N LYS A 95 -0.37 4.25 -13.59
CA LYS A 95 -0.31 3.93 -15.02
C LYS A 95 0.93 3.11 -15.28
N GLU A 96 0.75 1.91 -15.82
CA GLU A 96 1.86 1.05 -16.23
C GLU A 96 2.71 1.78 -17.30
N VAL A 97 4.03 1.78 -17.09
CA VAL A 97 5.00 2.23 -18.08
C VAL A 97 5.95 1.07 -18.33
N LYS A 98 5.99 0.56 -19.57
CA LYS A 98 6.89 -0.50 -19.98
C LYS A 98 8.29 0.06 -20.22
N ASN A 99 9.28 -0.47 -19.51
CA ASN A 99 10.68 -0.24 -19.80
C ASN A 99 11.23 -1.44 -20.56
N TYR A 100 12.06 -1.16 -21.56
CA TYR A 100 12.76 -2.18 -22.34
C TYR A 100 14.25 -1.97 -22.15
N GLU A 101 14.97 -3.07 -21.92
CA GLU A 101 16.42 -3.10 -22.04
C GLU A 101 16.79 -3.62 -23.42
N VAL A 102 17.88 -3.08 -23.97
CA VAL A 102 18.40 -3.55 -25.25
C VAL A 102 18.98 -4.94 -25.05
N ASN A 103 18.45 -5.93 -25.78
CA ASN A 103 19.06 -7.27 -25.85
C ASN A 103 20.22 -7.23 -26.85
N GLU A 104 21.41 -6.87 -26.37
CA GLU A 104 22.61 -6.73 -27.20
C GLU A 104 22.96 -8.00 -27.99
N ASP A 105 22.72 -9.18 -27.41
CA ASP A 105 22.99 -10.48 -28.04
C ASP A 105 22.09 -10.73 -29.25
N PHE A 106 20.80 -10.41 -29.13
CA PHE A 106 19.87 -10.45 -30.28
C PHE A 106 20.33 -9.52 -31.41
N PHE A 107 20.90 -8.36 -31.06
CA PHE A 107 21.37 -7.36 -32.03
C PHE A 107 22.83 -7.57 -32.49
N GLN A 108 23.52 -8.63 -32.09
CA GLN A 108 24.89 -8.92 -32.54
C GLN A 108 24.97 -9.19 -34.06
N SER A 109 23.93 -9.79 -34.66
CA SER A 109 23.91 -10.13 -36.10
C SER A 109 23.46 -8.98 -37.02
N PHE A 110 23.06 -7.84 -36.46
CA PHE A 110 22.54 -6.70 -37.20
C PHE A 110 23.55 -5.55 -37.20
N GLU A 111 24.48 -5.53 -38.16
CA GLU A 111 25.62 -4.59 -38.20
C GLU A 111 25.23 -3.10 -38.20
N VAL A 112 24.01 -2.74 -38.64
CA VAL A 112 23.60 -1.33 -38.88
C VAL A 112 22.68 -0.75 -37.79
N GLN A 113 22.06 -1.56 -36.92
CA GLN A 113 20.98 -1.09 -36.02
C GLN A 113 21.43 -0.69 -34.60
N ARG A 114 22.66 -1.01 -34.18
CA ARG A 114 23.16 -0.75 -32.81
C ARG A 114 23.15 0.72 -32.42
N GLN A 115 23.51 1.62 -33.34
CA GLN A 115 23.59 3.05 -33.06
C GLN A 115 22.21 3.70 -32.92
N ALA A 116 21.24 3.36 -33.78
CA ALA A 116 19.90 3.93 -33.73
C ALA A 116 19.12 3.54 -32.45
N ILE A 117 19.32 2.31 -31.99
CA ILE A 117 18.69 1.78 -30.77
C ILE A 117 19.28 2.48 -29.52
N SER A 118 20.59 2.65 -29.44
CA SER A 118 21.26 3.40 -28.35
C SER A 118 20.73 4.84 -28.18
N TYR A 119 20.43 5.53 -29.28
CA TYR A 119 19.86 6.89 -29.24
C TYR A 119 18.42 6.93 -28.72
N LEU A 120 17.58 5.94 -29.05
CA LEU A 120 16.19 5.86 -28.59
C LEU A 120 16.07 5.65 -27.06
N PHE A 121 17.06 5.00 -26.44
CA PHE A 121 17.03 4.68 -25.00
C PHE A 121 17.75 5.70 -24.09
N ARG A 122 18.53 6.65 -24.63
CA ARG A 122 19.22 7.68 -23.82
C ARG A 122 18.36 8.88 -23.39
N GLY A 123 17.16 9.05 -23.97
CA GLY A 123 16.34 10.27 -23.82
C GLY A 123 15.25 10.26 -22.74
N SER A 124 15.10 9.18 -21.97
CA SER A 124 13.97 9.03 -21.05
C SER A 124 14.25 9.68 -19.68
N PRO A 125 13.39 10.60 -19.17
CA PRO A 125 13.59 11.22 -17.87
C PRO A 125 13.52 10.17 -16.77
N GLN A 126 14.48 10.22 -15.84
CA GLN A 126 14.53 9.37 -14.65
C GLN A 126 13.19 9.45 -13.90
N LYS A 127 12.49 8.32 -13.78
CA LYS A 127 11.27 8.20 -12.97
C LYS A 127 11.55 7.31 -11.77
N VAL A 128 11.00 7.74 -10.64
CA VAL A 128 11.03 7.07 -9.34
C VAL A 128 10.68 5.59 -9.51
N TYR A 129 11.59 4.73 -9.07
CA TYR A 129 11.48 3.28 -9.16
C TYR A 129 10.61 2.78 -8.01
N LEU A 130 9.46 2.18 -8.34
CA LEU A 130 8.85 1.18 -7.47
C LEU A 130 9.27 -0.17 -8.03
N HIS A 131 10.19 -0.84 -7.33
CA HIS A 131 10.64 -2.17 -7.73
C HIS A 131 9.44 -3.12 -7.68
N ASN A 132 9.20 -3.88 -8.75
CA ASN A 132 8.18 -4.92 -8.76
C ASN A 132 8.64 -6.07 -7.84
N ILE A 133 8.13 -6.12 -6.60
CA ILE A 133 8.49 -7.12 -5.60
C ILE A 133 7.88 -8.52 -5.94
N ASN A 134 6.89 -8.60 -6.84
CA ASN A 134 6.12 -9.83 -7.06
C ASN A 134 6.44 -10.62 -8.35
N LYS A 135 7.72 -10.76 -8.74
CA LYS A 135 8.13 -11.68 -9.83
C LYS A 135 8.87 -12.94 -9.39
N GLN A 136 8.92 -13.25 -8.10
CA GLN A 136 9.66 -14.39 -7.54
C GLN A 136 8.75 -15.44 -6.87
N GLN A 137 7.60 -15.78 -7.45
CA GLN A 137 6.88 -17.03 -7.11
C GLN A 137 6.08 -17.53 -8.34
N ARG A 138 6.78 -18.24 -9.24
CA ARG A 138 6.19 -19.22 -10.16
C ARG A 138 7.15 -20.38 -10.33
#